data_AF-A0A316LXU2-F1
#
_entry.id   AF-A0A316LXU2-F1
#
_cell.length_a   1.000
_cell.length_b   1.000
_cell.length_c   1.000
_cell.angle_alpha   90.00
_cell.angle_beta   90.00
_cell.angle_gamma   90.00
#
_symmetry.space_group_name_H-M   'P 1'
#
loop_
_entity.id
_entity.type
_entity.pdbx_description
1 polymer ?
#
loop_
_entity_poly.entity_id
_entity_poly.type
_entity_poly.pdbx_seq_one_letter_code
_entity_poly.pdbx_strand_id
1 'polypeptide(L)'
;MSEKIASINSVVNSFIWGVPAMICIIGVGILLTVRTRCIQVRKFGVAMKNTIGKIFDKTQARDGSMSPFQAVCTALAGTVGTGNIAGVAGAIALGGPGAIFWMWCSAFLGMCTKFSEVTLAIHFREKNKNGEYVGGPMYYIKNGLSKKWHFLAVFYAVFGVLTVFGTGNATQVNTIVSSVNTALMNFNILKGEPSSNVNLIFGIFIAALVAMVLLGGIKRIGQVSEKLVPFMAVLYVILALGVIILNIQRVPGVFAQIVSGAFTPRAATGGIIGSMFLSMKKG
;
A
#
# COMPACT_ATOMS: atom_id res chain seq x y z
N MET A 1 28.79 -2.93 -20.70
CA MET A 1 27.77 -1.90 -20.44
C MET A 1 26.75 -2.36 -19.40
N SER A 2 26.19 -3.58 -19.53
CA SER A 2 25.23 -4.16 -18.57
C SER A 2 25.76 -4.33 -17.15
N GLU A 3 27.05 -4.68 -16.95
CA GLU A 3 27.64 -4.80 -15.60
C GLU A 3 27.81 -3.45 -14.89
N LYS A 4 28.15 -2.39 -15.62
CA LYS A 4 28.21 -1.03 -15.07
C LYS A 4 26.81 -0.53 -14.69
N ILE A 5 25.81 -0.82 -15.51
CA ILE A 5 24.40 -0.52 -15.21
C ILE A 5 23.95 -1.32 -13.97
N ALA A 6 24.29 -2.61 -13.88
CA ALA A 6 23.96 -3.45 -12.73
C ALA A 6 24.66 -2.97 -11.44
N SER A 7 25.92 -2.57 -11.52
CA SER A 7 26.69 -2.05 -10.38
C SER A 7 26.11 -0.73 -9.86
N ILE A 8 25.86 0.24 -10.76
CA ILE A 8 25.19 1.52 -10.42
C ILE A 8 23.81 1.25 -9.81
N ASN A 9 23.02 0.37 -10.43
CA ASN A 9 21.71 -0.01 -9.92
C ASN A 9 21.80 -0.64 -8.53
N SER A 10 22.83 -1.46 -8.24
CA SER A 10 23.00 -2.06 -6.91
C SER A 10 23.30 -1.02 -5.82
N VAL A 11 24.12 -0.01 -6.12
CA VAL A 11 24.49 1.06 -5.18
C VAL A 11 23.28 1.96 -4.93
N VAL A 12 22.61 2.38 -6.00
CA VAL A 12 21.37 3.17 -5.92
C VAL A 12 20.31 2.41 -5.14
N ASN A 13 20.12 1.12 -5.41
CA ASN A 13 19.15 0.32 -4.67
C ASN A 13 19.51 0.17 -3.19
N SER A 14 20.80 0.00 -2.87
CA SER A 14 21.25 -0.12 -1.49
C SER A 14 21.09 1.20 -0.71
N PHE A 15 21.14 2.34 -1.39
CA PHE A 15 20.96 3.64 -0.75
C PHE A 15 19.47 4.03 -0.62
N ILE A 16 18.72 3.91 -1.72
CA ILE A 16 17.30 4.30 -1.77
C ILE A 16 16.42 3.31 -1.01
N TRP A 17 16.75 2.01 -1.02
CA TRP A 17 15.93 0.96 -0.40
C TRP A 17 16.61 0.29 0.79
N GLY A 18 17.84 0.66 1.09
CA GLY A 18 18.55 0.13 2.26
C GLY A 18 18.35 0.97 3.51
N VAL A 19 19.31 0.81 4.41
CA VAL A 19 19.28 1.36 5.78
C VAL A 19 19.03 2.88 5.84
N PRO A 20 19.59 3.74 4.95
CA PRO A 20 19.38 5.19 5.04
C PRO A 20 17.92 5.61 4.87
N ALA A 21 17.24 5.13 3.83
CA ALA A 21 15.83 5.46 3.61
C ALA A 21 14.94 4.91 4.73
N MET A 22 15.28 3.73 5.25
CA MET A 22 14.60 3.14 6.40
C MET A 22 14.71 4.01 7.65
N ILE A 23 15.92 4.48 7.98
CA ILE A 23 16.15 5.40 9.12
C ILE A 23 15.36 6.68 8.91
N CYS A 24 15.31 7.22 7.69
CA CYS A 24 14.52 8.42 7.39
C CYS A 24 13.02 8.20 7.62
N ILE A 25 12.44 7.13 7.10
CA ILE A 25 11.00 6.86 7.22
C ILE A 25 10.60 6.64 8.68
N ILE A 26 11.34 5.79 9.39
CA ILE A 26 11.08 5.51 10.81
C ILE A 26 11.34 6.75 11.65
N GLY A 27 12.45 7.46 11.40
CA GLY A 27 12.83 8.69 12.10
C GLY A 27 11.79 9.80 11.94
N VAL A 28 11.26 10.00 10.73
CA VAL A 28 10.15 10.94 10.49
C VAL A 28 8.89 10.49 11.21
N GLY A 29 8.55 9.20 11.18
CA GLY A 29 7.40 8.66 11.91
C GLY A 29 7.50 8.87 13.43
N ILE A 30 8.69 8.67 14.00
CA ILE A 30 8.97 8.94 15.43
C ILE A 30 8.86 10.44 15.72
N LEU A 31 9.51 11.29 14.91
CA LEU A 31 9.49 12.74 15.07
C LEU A 31 8.06 13.29 15.07
N LEU A 32 7.25 12.85 14.09
CA LEU A 32 5.85 13.27 13.98
C LEU A 32 5.02 12.72 15.13
N THR A 33 5.24 11.47 15.54
CA THR A 33 4.57 10.88 16.70
C THR A 33 4.81 11.70 17.96
N VAL A 34 6.07 12.07 18.24
CA VAL A 34 6.42 12.89 19.40
C VAL A 34 5.82 14.30 19.27
N ARG A 35 5.98 14.97 18.13
CA ARG A 35 5.48 16.35 17.93
C ARG A 35 3.96 16.46 17.97
N THR A 36 3.25 15.45 17.49
CA THR A 36 1.78 15.41 17.54
C THR A 36 1.23 14.88 18.87
N ARG A 37 2.13 14.57 19.83
CA ARG A 37 1.80 14.01 21.16
C ARG A 37 1.01 12.71 21.04
N CYS A 38 1.55 11.77 20.25
CA CYS A 38 1.00 10.44 19.98
C CYS A 38 -0.46 10.50 19.52
N ILE A 39 -0.75 11.33 18.51
CA ILE A 39 -2.12 11.55 18.02
C ILE A 39 -2.80 10.26 17.58
N GLN A 40 -2.04 9.32 17.03
CA GLN A 40 -2.55 8.02 16.59
C GLN A 40 -3.14 7.19 17.74
N VAL A 41 -2.70 7.41 18.99
CA VAL A 41 -3.29 6.78 20.18
C VAL A 41 -4.39 7.67 20.75
N ARG A 42 -4.09 8.95 20.98
CA ARG A 42 -5.00 9.89 21.66
C ARG A 42 -6.31 10.12 20.93
N LYS A 43 -6.31 10.09 19.59
CA LYS A 43 -7.49 10.37 18.76
C LYS A 43 -8.00 9.14 18.01
N PHE A 44 -7.48 7.95 18.30
CA PHE A 44 -7.90 6.70 17.65
C PHE A 44 -9.42 6.49 17.72
N GLY A 45 -10.00 6.58 18.92
CA GLY A 45 -11.45 6.39 19.11
C GLY A 45 -12.29 7.42 18.35
N VAL A 46 -11.84 8.67 18.27
CA VAL A 46 -12.51 9.73 17.52
C VAL A 46 -12.44 9.48 16.02
N ALA A 47 -11.29 9.02 15.52
CA ALA A 47 -11.11 8.64 14.12
C ALA A 47 -12.04 7.47 13.76
N MET A 48 -12.04 6.40 14.56
CA MET A 48 -12.90 5.23 14.35
C MET A 48 -14.39 5.59 14.40
N LYS A 49 -14.81 6.46 15.32
CA LYS A 49 -16.21 6.94 15.40
C LYS A 49 -16.63 7.74 14.15
N ASN A 50 -15.74 8.59 13.63
CA ASN A 50 -16.05 9.43 12.46
C ASN A 50 -15.85 8.71 11.13
N THR A 51 -15.10 7.61 11.10
CA THR A 51 -14.91 6.77 9.92
C THR A 51 -15.91 5.62 9.92
N ILE A 52 -15.76 4.67 10.85
CA ILE A 52 -16.57 3.44 10.89
C ILE A 52 -17.97 3.72 11.42
N GLY A 53 -18.09 4.55 12.46
CA GLY A 53 -19.37 4.89 13.07
C GLY A 53 -20.31 5.72 12.18
N LYS A 54 -19.80 6.27 11.06
CA LYS A 54 -20.58 7.07 10.09
C LYS A 54 -20.65 6.42 8.70
N ILE A 55 -20.28 5.14 8.57
CA ILE A 55 -20.31 4.41 7.28
C ILE A 55 -21.70 4.45 6.63
N PHE A 56 -22.76 4.40 7.44
CA PHE A 56 -24.14 4.40 6.97
C PHE A 56 -24.75 5.81 6.84
N ASP A 57 -24.01 6.85 7.21
CA ASP A 57 -24.51 8.22 7.22
C ASP A 57 -24.22 8.91 5.87
N LYS A 58 -25.20 8.86 4.97
CA LYS A 58 -25.11 9.39 3.59
C LYS A 58 -25.21 10.92 3.50
N THR A 59 -25.33 11.64 4.61
CA THR A 59 -25.73 13.06 4.65
C THR A 59 -24.61 14.08 4.34
N GLN A 60 -23.36 13.66 4.15
CA GLN A 60 -22.21 14.58 4.07
C GLN A 60 -21.53 14.68 2.69
N ALA A 61 -22.22 14.35 1.61
CA ALA A 61 -21.73 14.64 0.25
C ALA A 61 -22.05 16.11 -0.11
N ARG A 62 -21.34 17.07 0.48
CA ARG A 62 -21.37 18.47 0.02
C ARG A 62 -20.20 18.75 -0.94
N ASP A 63 -20.48 19.49 -1.99
CA ASP A 63 -19.54 20.06 -2.98
C ASP A 63 -18.82 19.08 -3.93
N GLY A 64 -19.54 18.11 -4.52
CA GLY A 64 -19.03 17.32 -5.65
C GLY A 64 -17.81 16.43 -5.35
N SER A 65 -17.47 16.28 -4.06
CA SER A 65 -16.36 15.45 -3.57
C SER A 65 -16.87 14.12 -2.99
N MET A 66 -16.01 13.09 -2.97
CA MET A 66 -16.34 11.77 -2.42
C MET A 66 -16.76 11.84 -0.95
N SER A 67 -17.71 10.99 -0.54
CA SER A 67 -18.08 10.88 0.87
C SER A 67 -16.89 10.40 1.74
N PRO A 68 -16.87 10.66 3.06
CA PRO A 68 -15.80 10.16 3.94
C PRO A 68 -15.61 8.64 3.87
N PHE A 69 -16.71 7.89 3.76
CA PHE A 69 -16.66 6.44 3.59
C PHE A 69 -16.05 6.04 2.24
N GLN A 70 -16.50 6.69 1.16
CA GLN A 70 -15.91 6.46 -0.17
C GLN A 70 -14.41 6.78 -0.13
N ALA A 71 -14.00 7.89 0.48
CA ALA A 71 -12.59 8.30 0.55
C ALA A 71 -11.74 7.25 1.27
N VAL A 72 -12.28 6.68 2.36
CA VAL A 72 -11.65 5.59 3.08
C VAL A 72 -11.61 4.31 2.24
N CYS A 73 -12.70 3.93 1.58
CA CYS A 73 -12.73 2.77 0.69
C CYS A 73 -11.74 2.90 -0.47
N THR A 74 -11.64 4.06 -1.11
CA THR A 74 -10.67 4.30 -2.19
C THR A 74 -9.24 4.33 -1.68
N ALA A 75 -8.99 4.92 -0.52
CA ALA A 75 -7.67 4.86 0.12
C ALA A 75 -7.30 3.41 0.48
N LEU A 76 -8.25 2.62 0.98
CA LEU A 76 -8.09 1.19 1.24
C LEU A 76 -7.88 0.41 -0.05
N ALA A 77 -8.58 0.73 -1.14
CA ALA A 77 -8.38 0.12 -2.45
C ALA A 77 -6.95 0.29 -2.95
N GLY A 78 -6.39 1.48 -2.77
CA GLY A 78 -5.03 1.80 -3.22
C GLY A 78 -3.93 1.25 -2.30
N THR A 79 -4.26 0.86 -1.07
CA THR A 79 -3.28 0.38 -0.07
C THR A 79 -3.34 -1.12 0.16
N VAL A 80 -4.53 -1.73 0.04
CA VAL A 80 -4.72 -3.17 0.09
C VAL A 80 -4.47 -3.74 -1.30
N GLY A 81 -3.42 -4.52 -1.44
CA GLY A 81 -3.10 -5.18 -2.70
C GLY A 81 -2.09 -6.30 -2.52
N THR A 82 -1.30 -6.57 -3.56
CA THR A 82 -0.30 -7.64 -3.56
C THR A 82 0.73 -7.52 -2.44
N GLY A 83 1.04 -6.31 -1.98
CA GLY A 83 1.92 -6.08 -0.83
C GLY A 83 1.45 -6.78 0.45
N ASN A 84 0.13 -6.87 0.69
CA ASN A 84 -0.40 -7.52 1.89
C ASN A 84 -0.30 -9.05 1.83
N ILE A 85 -0.26 -9.63 0.64
CA ILE A 85 -0.21 -11.08 0.43
C ILE A 85 1.23 -11.51 0.15
N ALA A 86 1.75 -11.12 -1.00
CA ALA A 86 3.08 -11.48 -1.46
C ALA A 86 4.18 -10.75 -0.66
N GLY A 87 3.96 -9.48 -0.30
CA GLY A 87 4.94 -8.70 0.47
C GLY A 87 5.11 -9.22 1.90
N VAL A 88 4.03 -9.55 2.60
CA VAL A 88 4.07 -10.18 3.94
C VAL A 88 4.72 -11.57 3.86
N ALA A 89 4.31 -12.41 2.89
CA ALA A 89 4.93 -13.72 2.70
C ALA A 89 6.44 -13.61 2.39
N GLY A 90 6.82 -12.63 1.57
CA GLY A 90 8.22 -12.31 1.27
C GLY A 90 9.01 -11.86 2.50
N ALA A 91 8.42 -10.99 3.33
CA ALA A 91 9.03 -10.54 4.57
C ALA A 91 9.27 -11.69 5.54
N ILE A 92 8.32 -12.62 5.68
CA ILE A 92 8.49 -13.84 6.48
C ILE A 92 9.57 -14.75 5.87
N ALA A 93 9.57 -14.96 4.55
CA ALA A 93 10.54 -15.83 3.89
C ALA A 93 11.99 -15.31 4.03
N LEU A 94 12.18 -13.99 3.95
CA LEU A 94 13.50 -13.36 4.04
C LEU A 94 13.93 -13.13 5.49
N GLY A 95 13.02 -12.59 6.32
CA GLY A 95 13.29 -12.15 7.70
C GLY A 95 12.89 -13.12 8.80
N GLY A 96 12.16 -14.18 8.48
CA GLY A 96 11.52 -15.04 9.47
C GLY A 96 10.28 -14.40 10.11
N PRO A 97 9.62 -15.10 11.05
CA PRO A 97 8.37 -14.63 11.69
C PRO A 97 8.51 -13.28 12.40
N GLY A 98 9.71 -12.96 12.91
CA GLY A 98 9.99 -11.70 13.59
C GLY A 98 9.85 -10.45 12.72
N ALA A 99 9.85 -10.61 11.40
CA ALA A 99 9.54 -9.54 10.44
C ALA A 99 8.21 -8.85 10.74
N ILE A 100 7.21 -9.62 11.16
CA ILE A 100 5.85 -9.14 11.43
C ILE A 100 5.81 -8.10 12.55
N PHE A 101 6.63 -8.27 13.59
CA PHE A 101 6.73 -7.31 14.69
C PHE A 101 7.17 -5.94 14.18
N TRP A 102 8.21 -5.89 13.35
CA TRP A 102 8.71 -4.65 12.78
C TRP A 102 7.75 -4.03 11.76
N MET A 103 6.98 -4.85 11.03
CA MET A 103 5.89 -4.35 10.19
C MET A 103 4.80 -3.66 11.04
N TRP A 104 4.46 -4.18 12.21
CA TRP A 104 3.52 -3.53 13.14
C TRP A 104 4.06 -2.22 13.70
N CYS A 105 5.33 -2.18 14.13
CA CYS A 105 5.97 -0.95 14.59
C CYS A 105 6.00 0.12 13.49
N SER A 106 6.38 -0.27 12.27
CA SER A 106 6.39 0.61 11.10
C SER A 106 4.98 1.14 10.78
N ALA A 107 3.96 0.27 10.79
CA ALA A 107 2.57 0.67 10.59
C ALA A 107 2.09 1.66 11.68
N PHE A 108 2.46 1.41 12.94
CA PHE A 108 2.09 2.28 14.06
C PHE A 108 2.66 3.70 13.90
N LEU A 109 3.94 3.82 13.54
CA LEU A 109 4.57 5.11 13.23
C LEU A 109 4.01 5.74 11.95
N GLY A 110 3.74 4.91 10.94
CA GLY A 110 3.18 5.29 9.66
C GLY A 110 1.79 5.93 9.77
N MET A 111 0.98 5.55 10.77
CA MET A 111 -0.30 6.22 11.04
C MET A 111 -0.13 7.74 11.25
N CYS A 112 0.89 8.14 12.00
CA CYS A 112 1.15 9.56 12.27
C CYS A 112 1.68 10.30 11.03
N THR A 113 2.53 9.64 10.25
CA THR A 113 3.04 10.18 8.97
C THR A 113 1.88 10.40 7.99
N LYS A 114 1.02 9.38 7.81
CA LYS A 114 -0.14 9.47 6.93
C LYS A 114 -1.13 10.54 7.39
N PHE A 115 -1.38 10.66 8.69
CA PHE A 115 -2.21 11.72 9.23
C PHE A 115 -1.66 13.11 8.87
N SER A 116 -0.35 13.31 9.03
CA SER A 116 0.31 14.58 8.70
C SER A 116 0.25 14.88 7.20
N GLU A 117 0.50 13.87 6.34
CA GLU A 117 0.41 14.00 4.89
C GLU A 117 -0.99 14.41 4.42
N VAL A 118 -2.03 13.76 4.94
CA VAL A 118 -3.42 14.07 4.58
C VAL A 118 -3.83 15.45 5.08
N THR A 119 -3.41 15.82 6.29
CA THR A 119 -3.68 17.15 6.86
C THR A 119 -3.05 18.25 6.00
N LEU A 120 -1.78 18.11 5.62
CA LEU A 120 -1.09 19.04 4.74
C LEU A 120 -1.73 19.09 3.34
N ALA A 121 -2.11 17.93 2.79
CA ALA A 121 -2.75 17.85 1.48
C ALA A 121 -4.10 18.59 1.46
N ILE A 122 -4.87 18.54 2.55
CA ILE A 122 -6.13 19.29 2.67
C ILE A 122 -5.86 20.78 2.87
N HIS A 123 -4.88 21.15 3.68
CA HIS A 123 -4.57 22.55 4.00
C HIS A 123 -4.02 23.32 2.78
N PHE A 124 -3.20 22.67 1.95
CA PHE A 124 -2.51 23.28 0.80
C PHE A 124 -3.10 22.90 -0.57
N ARG A 125 -4.31 22.31 -0.62
CA ARG A 125 -4.98 21.97 -1.88
C ARG A 125 -5.33 23.21 -2.70
N GLU A 126 -5.35 23.06 -4.02
CA GLU A 126 -5.79 24.07 -4.97
C GLU A 126 -7.05 23.59 -5.71
N LYS A 127 -7.74 24.50 -6.41
CA LYS A 127 -8.73 24.11 -7.42
C LYS A 127 -8.07 24.13 -8.79
N ASN A 128 -8.29 23.08 -9.57
CA ASN A 128 -7.84 23.03 -10.96
C ASN A 128 -8.73 23.91 -11.86
N LYS A 129 -8.39 23.99 -13.16
CA LYS A 129 -9.16 24.77 -14.15
C LYS A 129 -10.62 24.33 -14.28
N ASN A 130 -10.94 23.09 -13.88
CA ASN A 130 -12.28 22.51 -13.92
C ASN A 130 -13.03 22.71 -12.59
N GLY A 131 -12.45 23.44 -11.63
CA GLY A 131 -13.05 23.71 -10.32
C GLY A 131 -12.90 22.56 -9.30
N GLU A 132 -12.20 21.49 -9.65
CA GLU A 132 -12.02 20.31 -8.80
C GLU A 132 -10.84 20.51 -7.83
N TYR A 133 -10.95 19.99 -6.61
CA TYR A 133 -9.85 20.05 -5.65
C TYR A 133 -8.72 19.09 -6.03
N VAL A 134 -7.51 19.63 -6.14
CA VAL A 134 -6.27 18.89 -6.36
C VAL A 134 -5.31 19.13 -5.19
N GLY A 135 -4.71 18.06 -4.69
CA GLY A 135 -3.86 18.11 -3.51
C GLY A 135 -2.90 16.93 -3.47
N GLY A 136 -2.02 16.94 -2.46
CA GLY A 136 -0.99 15.91 -2.28
C GLY A 136 0.40 16.53 -2.08
N PRO A 137 1.44 15.69 -2.03
CA PRO A 137 2.78 16.16 -1.65
C PRO A 137 3.39 17.20 -2.55
N MET A 138 3.21 17.07 -3.87
CA MET A 138 3.61 18.10 -4.82
C MET A 138 2.97 19.46 -4.54
N TYR A 139 1.71 19.49 -4.08
CA TYR A 139 1.00 20.73 -3.77
C TYR A 139 1.43 21.32 -2.43
N TYR A 140 1.53 20.53 -1.35
CA TYR A 140 1.96 21.09 -0.07
C TYR A 140 3.44 21.51 -0.07
N ILE A 141 4.28 20.94 -0.94
CA ILE A 141 5.66 21.43 -1.15
C ILE A 141 5.64 22.75 -1.90
N LYS A 142 4.89 22.83 -3.02
CA LYS A 142 4.78 24.06 -3.83
C LYS A 142 4.14 25.22 -3.07
N ASN A 143 3.12 24.94 -2.26
CA ASN A 143 2.29 25.99 -1.64
C ASN A 143 2.66 26.25 -0.18
N GLY A 144 3.30 25.28 0.49
CA GLY A 144 3.69 25.38 1.89
C GLY A 144 5.17 25.68 2.12
N LEU A 145 6.05 25.48 1.13
CA LEU A 145 7.49 25.77 1.24
C LEU A 145 7.92 26.91 0.32
N SER A 146 9.09 27.49 0.61
CA SER A 146 9.67 28.54 -0.24
C SER A 146 10.00 28.02 -1.64
N LYS A 147 10.06 28.92 -2.63
CA LYS A 147 10.42 28.63 -4.03
C LYS A 147 11.69 27.76 -4.20
N LYS A 148 12.64 27.86 -3.27
CA LYS A 148 13.87 27.06 -3.25
C LYS A 148 13.63 25.55 -3.17
N TRP A 149 12.48 25.10 -2.66
CA TRP A 149 12.11 23.69 -2.50
C TRP A 149 11.16 23.17 -3.58
N HIS A 150 10.76 23.99 -4.55
CA HIS A 150 9.81 23.58 -5.59
C HIS A 150 10.34 22.43 -6.45
N PHE A 151 11.66 22.27 -6.57
CA PHE A 151 12.24 21.13 -7.27
C PHE A 151 11.84 19.78 -6.63
N LEU A 152 11.63 19.71 -5.30
CA LEU A 152 11.10 18.51 -4.63
C LEU A 152 9.67 18.19 -5.08
N ALA A 153 8.84 19.19 -5.33
CA ALA A 153 7.48 18.97 -5.83
C ALA A 153 7.50 18.32 -7.21
N VAL A 154 8.40 18.78 -8.08
CA VAL A 154 8.60 18.21 -9.42
C VAL A 154 9.14 16.79 -9.32
N PHE A 155 10.17 16.55 -8.51
CA PHE A 155 10.70 15.20 -8.29
C PHE A 155 9.63 14.25 -7.74
N TYR A 156 8.85 14.68 -6.75
CA TYR A 156 7.75 13.88 -6.22
C TYR A 156 6.72 13.54 -7.29
N ALA A 157 6.33 14.50 -8.14
CA ALA A 157 5.36 14.24 -9.21
C ALA A 157 5.91 13.24 -10.24
N VAL A 158 7.16 13.40 -10.68
CA VAL A 158 7.81 12.50 -11.65
C VAL A 158 7.97 11.10 -11.09
N PHE A 159 8.56 10.96 -9.89
CA PHE A 159 8.72 9.65 -9.26
C PHE A 159 7.38 9.02 -8.88
N GLY A 160 6.38 9.82 -8.51
CA GLY A 160 5.03 9.36 -8.25
C GLY A 160 4.41 8.69 -9.48
N VAL A 161 4.52 9.32 -10.65
CA VAL A 161 4.05 8.73 -11.93
C VAL A 161 4.76 7.41 -12.21
N LEU A 162 6.10 7.37 -12.10
CA LEU A 162 6.86 6.13 -12.30
C LEU A 162 6.46 5.02 -11.32
N THR A 163 6.23 5.38 -10.05
CA THR A 163 5.83 4.45 -8.99
C THR A 163 4.46 3.83 -9.28
N VAL A 164 3.52 4.63 -9.79
CA VAL A 164 2.17 4.16 -10.17
C VAL A 164 2.23 3.12 -11.30
N PHE A 165 3.10 3.29 -12.29
CA PHE A 165 3.27 2.28 -13.35
C PHE A 165 3.88 0.97 -12.84
N GLY A 166 4.92 1.06 -11.99
CA GLY A 166 5.58 -0.12 -11.42
C GLY A 166 4.70 -0.82 -10.40
N THR A 167 4.64 -0.27 -9.19
CA THR A 167 3.96 -0.88 -8.04
C THR A 167 2.43 -0.83 -8.12
N GLY A 168 1.87 0.15 -8.82
CA GLY A 168 0.43 0.33 -8.94
C GLY A 168 -0.23 -0.51 -10.05
N ASN A 169 0.54 -0.94 -11.06
CA ASN A 169 -0.02 -1.65 -12.22
C ASN A 169 0.73 -2.95 -12.53
N ALA A 170 1.99 -2.88 -12.97
CA ALA A 170 2.73 -4.04 -13.47
C ALA A 170 2.82 -5.18 -12.43
N THR A 171 3.21 -4.86 -11.20
CA THR A 171 3.35 -5.84 -10.11
C THR A 171 2.01 -6.44 -9.67
N GLN A 172 0.93 -5.64 -9.73
CA GLN A 172 -0.42 -6.07 -9.37
C GLN A 172 -0.93 -7.09 -10.39
N VAL A 173 -0.87 -6.76 -11.68
CA VAL A 173 -1.28 -7.66 -12.76
C VAL A 173 -0.45 -8.94 -12.77
N ASN A 174 0.88 -8.83 -12.61
CA ASN A 174 1.76 -10.01 -12.56
C ASN A 174 1.35 -11.00 -11.46
N THR A 175 1.07 -10.49 -10.26
CA THR A 175 0.69 -11.35 -9.12
C THR A 175 -0.70 -11.97 -9.32
N ILE A 176 -1.64 -11.24 -9.92
CA ILE A 176 -2.97 -11.78 -10.26
C ILE A 176 -2.82 -12.94 -11.24
N VAL A 177 -2.10 -12.73 -12.35
CA VAL A 177 -1.89 -13.75 -13.38
C VAL A 177 -1.16 -14.96 -12.80
N SER A 178 -0.12 -14.76 -11.98
CA SER A 178 0.60 -15.84 -11.32
C SER A 178 -0.30 -16.65 -10.36
N SER A 179 -1.19 -15.99 -9.62
CA SER A 179 -2.13 -16.65 -8.71
C SER A 179 -3.18 -17.45 -9.48
N VAL A 180 -3.69 -16.91 -10.59
CA VAL A 180 -4.64 -17.60 -11.48
C VAL A 180 -4.01 -18.82 -12.11
N ASN A 181 -2.79 -18.71 -12.64
CA ASN A 181 -2.07 -19.85 -13.20
C ASN A 181 -1.86 -20.95 -12.15
N THR A 182 -1.44 -20.58 -10.94
CA THR A 182 -1.25 -21.53 -9.83
C THR A 182 -2.56 -22.25 -9.48
N ALA A 183 -3.67 -21.52 -9.42
CA ALA A 183 -4.98 -22.11 -9.17
C ALA A 183 -5.40 -23.08 -10.29
N LEU A 184 -5.26 -22.67 -11.55
CA LEU A 184 -5.63 -23.49 -12.72
C LEU A 184 -4.78 -24.78 -12.83
N MET A 185 -3.51 -24.72 -12.44
CA MET A 185 -2.65 -25.90 -12.31
C MET A 185 -3.14 -26.83 -11.19
N ASN A 186 -3.44 -26.28 -10.01
CA ASN A 186 -3.95 -27.07 -8.87
C ASN A 186 -5.28 -27.76 -9.17
N PHE A 187 -6.14 -27.15 -10.00
CA PHE A 187 -7.39 -27.74 -10.45
C PHE A 187 -7.23 -28.67 -11.68
N ASN A 188 -6.00 -28.96 -12.13
CA ASN A 188 -5.69 -29.78 -13.32
C ASN A 188 -6.37 -29.30 -14.62
N ILE A 189 -6.78 -28.03 -14.68
CA ILE A 189 -7.42 -27.42 -15.86
C ILE A 189 -6.37 -27.05 -16.91
N LEU A 190 -5.22 -26.53 -16.45
CA LEU A 190 -4.04 -26.33 -17.29
C LEU A 190 -3.07 -27.50 -17.10
N LYS A 191 -2.85 -28.29 -18.16
CA LYS A 191 -1.81 -29.32 -18.20
C LYS A 191 -0.56 -28.74 -18.89
N GLY A 192 0.47 -28.40 -18.12
CA GLY A 192 1.77 -27.92 -18.63
C GLY A 192 2.17 -26.53 -18.13
N GLU A 193 3.36 -26.07 -18.54
CA GLU A 193 3.87 -24.71 -18.27
C GLU A 193 2.92 -23.64 -18.85
N PRO A 194 2.65 -22.53 -18.13
CA PRO A 194 1.76 -21.49 -18.63
C PRO A 194 2.37 -20.85 -19.87
N SER A 195 1.77 -21.09 -21.04
CA SER A 195 2.20 -20.45 -22.28
C SER A 195 2.06 -18.93 -22.17
N SER A 196 3.03 -18.18 -22.70
CA SER A 196 2.97 -16.71 -22.79
C SER A 196 1.65 -16.19 -23.39
N ASN A 197 1.01 -16.99 -24.25
CA ASN A 197 -0.29 -16.67 -24.84
C ASN A 197 -1.43 -16.61 -23.80
N VAL A 198 -1.42 -17.51 -22.80
CA VAL A 198 -2.44 -17.53 -21.74
C VAL A 198 -2.30 -16.31 -20.84
N ASN A 199 -1.07 -15.94 -20.50
CA ASN A 199 -0.78 -14.74 -19.71
C ASN A 199 -1.24 -13.46 -20.42
N LEU A 200 -1.03 -13.38 -21.75
CA LEU A 200 -1.50 -12.26 -22.57
C LEU A 200 -3.03 -12.15 -22.59
N ILE A 201 -3.74 -13.28 -22.72
CA ILE A 201 -5.22 -13.28 -22.69
C ILE A 201 -5.73 -12.74 -21.35
N PHE A 202 -5.19 -13.22 -20.22
CA PHE A 202 -5.56 -12.70 -18.91
C PHE A 202 -5.21 -11.22 -18.74
N GLY A 203 -4.05 -10.80 -19.24
CA GLY A 203 -3.63 -9.40 -19.22
C GLY A 203 -4.60 -8.49 -19.99
N ILE A 204 -4.98 -8.88 -21.21
CA ILE A 204 -5.96 -8.14 -22.04
C ILE A 204 -7.32 -8.10 -21.35
N PHE A 205 -7.77 -9.22 -20.78
CA PHE A 205 -9.03 -9.29 -20.06
C PHE A 205 -9.05 -8.34 -18.84
N ILE A 206 -7.99 -8.36 -18.02
CA ILE A 206 -7.85 -7.44 -16.89
C ILE A 206 -7.82 -5.99 -17.37
N ALA A 207 -7.07 -5.69 -18.44
CA ALA A 207 -6.99 -4.35 -19.02
C ALA A 207 -8.36 -3.84 -19.49
N ALA A 208 -9.17 -4.70 -20.13
CA ALA A 208 -10.53 -4.36 -20.56
C ALA A 208 -11.45 -4.02 -19.37
N LEU A 209 -11.40 -4.83 -18.30
CA LEU A 209 -12.17 -4.55 -17.07
C LEU A 209 -11.74 -3.24 -16.41
N VAL A 210 -10.44 -2.98 -16.31
CA VAL A 210 -9.91 -1.74 -15.75
C VAL A 210 -10.31 -0.54 -16.61
N ALA A 211 -10.23 -0.65 -17.95
CA ALA A 211 -10.66 0.39 -18.86
C ALA A 211 -12.14 0.75 -18.68
N MET A 212 -13.02 -0.25 -18.51
CA MET A 212 -14.45 -0.04 -18.25
C MET A 212 -14.71 0.79 -16.98
N VAL A 213 -13.85 0.68 -15.97
CA VAL A 213 -13.95 1.46 -14.73
C VAL A 213 -13.35 2.85 -14.91
N LEU A 214 -12.15 2.95 -15.51
CA LEU A 214 -11.41 4.20 -15.67
C LEU A 214 -12.09 5.19 -16.62
N LEU A 215 -12.68 4.71 -17.73
CA LEU A 215 -13.35 5.56 -18.71
C LEU A 215 -14.57 6.29 -18.13
N GLY A 216 -15.11 5.85 -17.00
CA GLY A 216 -16.19 6.55 -16.29
C GLY A 216 -15.74 7.64 -15.30
N GLY A 217 -14.43 7.90 -15.20
CA GLY A 217 -13.87 8.95 -14.35
C GLY A 217 -13.94 8.67 -12.84
N ILE A 218 -13.55 9.67 -12.04
CA ILE A 218 -13.39 9.56 -10.57
C ILE A 218 -14.66 9.08 -9.87
N LYS A 219 -15.84 9.53 -10.35
CA LYS A 219 -17.13 9.14 -9.78
C LYS A 219 -17.40 7.64 -9.93
N ARG A 220 -17.11 7.04 -11.10
CA ARG A 220 -17.27 5.59 -11.34
C ARG A 220 -16.25 4.77 -10.57
N ILE A 221 -15.00 5.25 -10.48
CA ILE A 221 -13.96 4.64 -9.65
C ILE A 221 -14.41 4.56 -8.19
N GLY A 222 -14.97 5.65 -7.65
CA GLY A 222 -15.53 5.67 -6.30
C GLY A 222 -16.67 4.66 -6.09
N GLN A 223 -17.62 4.59 -7.03
CA GLN A 223 -18.77 3.66 -6.97
C GLN A 223 -18.39 2.17 -7.08
N VAL A 224 -17.34 1.84 -7.84
CA VAL A 224 -16.84 0.47 -7.90
C VAL A 224 -16.06 0.14 -6.62
N SER A 225 -15.20 1.07 -6.18
CA SER A 225 -14.38 0.89 -4.99
C SER A 225 -15.22 0.74 -3.72
N GLU A 226 -16.30 1.52 -3.55
CA GLU A 226 -17.15 1.45 -2.35
C GLU A 226 -17.84 0.10 -2.17
N LYS A 227 -18.03 -0.68 -3.24
CA LYS A 227 -18.66 -2.00 -3.20
C LYS A 227 -17.62 -3.11 -3.13
N LEU A 228 -16.61 -3.04 -3.99
CA LEU A 228 -15.62 -4.10 -4.16
C LEU A 228 -14.67 -4.16 -2.95
N VAL A 229 -14.22 -3.01 -2.44
CA VAL A 229 -13.22 -2.95 -1.36
C VAL A 229 -13.74 -3.52 -0.04
N PRO A 230 -14.94 -3.16 0.45
CA PRO A 230 -15.45 -3.78 1.67
C PRO A 230 -15.69 -5.27 1.50
N PHE A 231 -16.23 -5.70 0.35
CA PHE A 231 -16.46 -7.12 0.06
C PHE A 231 -15.16 -7.93 0.09
N MET A 232 -14.10 -7.48 -0.61
CA MET A 232 -12.81 -8.17 -0.62
C MET A 232 -12.18 -8.22 0.78
N ALA A 233 -12.28 -7.13 1.56
CA ALA A 233 -11.71 -7.05 2.89
C ALA A 233 -12.43 -7.99 3.87
N VAL A 234 -13.77 -8.02 3.84
CA VAL A 234 -14.57 -8.93 4.66
C VAL A 234 -14.29 -10.38 4.30
N LEU A 235 -14.28 -10.72 3.01
CA LEU A 235 -13.98 -12.08 2.56
C LEU A 235 -12.57 -12.53 3.01
N TYR A 236 -11.56 -11.67 2.84
CA TYR A 236 -10.20 -11.93 3.28
C TYR A 236 -10.12 -12.19 4.79
N VAL A 237 -10.77 -11.34 5.60
CA VAL A 237 -10.80 -11.49 7.06
C VAL A 237 -11.53 -12.77 7.48
N ILE A 238 -12.66 -13.11 6.86
CA ILE A 238 -13.41 -14.34 7.17
C ILE A 238 -12.54 -15.57 6.88
N LEU A 239 -11.90 -15.64 5.72
CA LEU A 239 -11.04 -16.77 5.36
C LEU A 239 -9.84 -16.87 6.30
N ALA A 240 -9.19 -15.75 6.63
CA ALA A 240 -8.07 -15.72 7.56
C ALA A 240 -8.48 -16.17 8.97
N LEU A 241 -9.62 -15.67 9.47
CA LEU A 241 -10.17 -16.09 10.76
C LEU A 241 -10.54 -17.58 10.75
N GLY A 242 -11.09 -18.10 9.65
CA GLY A 242 -11.36 -19.52 9.48
C GLY A 242 -10.10 -20.36 9.67
N VAL A 243 -8.98 -20.00 9.03
CA VAL A 243 -7.69 -20.69 9.20
C VAL A 243 -7.17 -20.60 10.64
N ILE A 244 -7.31 -19.42 11.27
CA ILE A 244 -6.90 -19.19 12.66
C ILE A 244 -7.71 -20.06 13.63
N ILE A 245 -9.04 -20.13 13.46
CA ILE A 245 -9.93 -20.92 14.31
C ILE A 245 -9.61 -22.42 14.17
N LEU A 246 -9.39 -22.89 12.94
CA LEU A 246 -8.99 -24.28 12.69
C LEU A 246 -7.63 -24.65 13.28
N ASN A 247 -6.76 -23.66 13.53
CA ASN A 247 -5.41 -23.85 14.07
C ASN A 247 -5.20 -23.10 15.40
N ILE A 248 -6.26 -22.91 16.19
CA ILE A 248 -6.25 -22.00 17.34
C ILE A 248 -5.17 -22.39 18.37
N GLN A 249 -4.87 -23.69 18.52
CA GLN A 249 -3.86 -24.17 19.47
C GLN A 249 -2.43 -23.72 19.08
N ARG A 250 -2.18 -23.44 17.80
CA ARG A 250 -0.86 -23.00 17.30
C ARG A 250 -0.67 -21.49 17.44
N VAL A 251 -1.73 -20.73 17.63
CA VAL A 251 -1.70 -19.26 17.68
C VAL A 251 -0.75 -18.71 18.74
N PRO A 252 -0.75 -19.20 20.01
CA PRO A 252 0.21 -18.73 21.01
C PRO A 252 1.66 -18.97 20.59
N GLY A 253 1.94 -20.12 19.96
CA GLY A 253 3.28 -20.46 19.44
C GLY A 253 3.72 -19.51 18.32
N VAL A 254 2.81 -19.12 17.43
CA VAL A 254 3.08 -18.13 16.37
C VAL A 254 3.43 -16.77 16.98
N PHE A 255 2.68 -16.28 17.96
CA PHE A 255 3.03 -15.03 18.65
C PHE A 255 4.39 -15.11 19.36
N ALA A 256 4.71 -16.24 20.00
CA ALA A 256 6.02 -16.46 20.60
C ALA A 256 7.14 -16.40 19.55
N GLN A 257 6.94 -17.01 18.37
CA GLN A 257 7.90 -16.96 17.26
C GLN A 257 8.07 -15.54 16.70
N ILE A 258 7.00 -14.76 16.61
CA ILE A 258 7.06 -13.36 16.17
C ILE A 258 7.90 -12.54 17.15
N VAL A 259 7.62 -12.62 18.45
CA VAL A 259 8.30 -11.78 19.44
C VAL A 259 9.75 -12.23 19.66
N SER A 260 10.01 -13.53 19.80
CA SER A 260 11.37 -14.07 19.93
C SER A 260 12.21 -13.82 18.67
N GLY A 261 11.60 -13.97 17.50
CA GLY A 261 12.26 -13.70 16.22
C GLY A 261 12.54 -12.21 15.99
N ALA A 262 11.74 -11.30 16.55
CA ALA A 262 11.81 -9.86 16.27
C ALA A 262 13.18 -9.24 16.58
N PHE A 263 13.85 -9.70 17.64
CA PHE A 263 15.14 -9.17 18.08
C PHE A 263 16.34 -9.84 17.40
N THR A 264 16.10 -10.70 16.42
CA THR A 264 17.18 -11.23 15.58
C THR A 264 17.56 -10.20 14.50
N PRO A 265 18.86 -10.05 14.15
CA PRO A 265 19.28 -9.12 13.10
C PRO A 265 18.61 -9.36 11.74
N ARG A 266 18.27 -10.61 11.45
CA ARG A 266 17.57 -11.04 10.22
C ARG A 266 16.12 -10.58 10.17
N ALA A 267 15.41 -10.53 11.31
CA ALA A 267 14.02 -10.09 11.36
C ALA A 267 13.87 -8.58 11.20
N ALA A 268 14.75 -7.79 11.82
CA ALA A 268 14.75 -6.34 11.66
C ALA A 268 14.99 -5.93 10.20
N THR A 269 15.95 -6.60 9.54
CA THR A 269 16.23 -6.38 8.13
C THR A 269 15.11 -6.92 7.25
N GLY A 270 14.68 -8.18 7.39
CA GLY A 270 13.66 -8.76 6.53
C GLY A 270 12.23 -8.24 6.72
N GLY A 271 11.86 -7.75 7.91
CA GLY A 271 10.56 -7.12 8.16
C GLY A 271 10.37 -5.77 7.48
N ILE A 272 11.47 -5.04 7.26
CA ILE A 272 11.42 -3.71 6.64
C ILE A 272 11.85 -3.78 5.16
N ILE A 273 12.90 -4.55 4.88
CA ILE A 273 13.40 -4.78 3.52
C ILE A 273 12.46 -5.70 2.74
N GLY A 274 11.97 -6.80 3.33
CA GLY A 274 11.14 -7.78 2.62
C GLY A 274 9.77 -7.24 2.18
N SER A 275 9.17 -6.33 2.96
CA SER A 275 7.92 -5.65 2.57
C SER A 275 8.09 -4.65 1.41
N MET A 276 9.28 -4.06 1.23
CA MET A 276 9.59 -3.14 0.13
C MET A 276 10.22 -3.82 -1.08
N PHE A 277 11.20 -4.70 -0.88
CA PHE A 277 12.00 -5.30 -1.95
C PHE A 277 11.24 -6.30 -2.82
N LEU A 278 10.33 -7.11 -2.26
CA LEU A 278 9.61 -8.10 -3.08
C LEU A 278 8.51 -7.46 -3.94
N SER A 279 7.96 -6.33 -3.49
CA SER A 279 7.07 -5.49 -4.30
C SER A 279 7.77 -4.93 -5.54
N MET A 280 9.11 -4.91 -5.57
CA MET A 280 9.91 -4.43 -6.72
C MET A 280 10.56 -5.56 -7.53
N LYS A 281 11.00 -6.66 -6.91
CA LYS A 281 11.71 -7.74 -7.63
C LYS A 281 10.80 -8.54 -8.58
N LYS A 282 9.48 -8.36 -8.48
CA LYS A 282 8.47 -8.92 -9.40
C LYS A 282 7.74 -7.84 -10.24
N GLY A 283 8.27 -6.61 -10.27
CA GLY A 283 7.80 -5.53 -11.15
C GLY A 283 8.59 -5.44 -12.42
#